data_AF-A0A536D3C1-F1
#
_entry.id   AF-A0A536D3C1-F1
#
_cell.length_a   1.000
_cell.length_b   1.000
_cell.length_c   1.000
_cell.angle_alpha   90.00
_cell.angle_beta   90.00
_cell.angle_gamma   90.00
#
_symmetry.space_group_name_H-M   'P 1'
#
loop_
_entity.id
_entity.type
_entity.pdbx_description
1 polymer ?
#
loop_
_entity_poly.entity_id
_entity_poly.type
_entity_poly.pdbx_seq_one_letter_code
_entity_poly.pdbx_strand_id
1 'polypeptide(L)' 'GPARLVVPHLYFWKSAKWVRGLRLVNKDAPGFWESLGYHIRGDPWKEQRYTDD' A
#
# COMPACT_ATOMS: atom_id res chain seq x y z
N GLY A 1 9.84 -2.75 20.29
CA GLY A 1 10.61 -2.50 19.05
C GLY A 1 9.68 -1.94 17.99
N PRO A 2 10.15 -1.14 17.02
CA PRO A 2 9.28 -0.47 16.06
C PRO A 2 8.49 -1.50 15.22
N ALA A 3 7.17 -1.33 15.14
CA ALA A 3 6.26 -2.26 14.48
C ALA A 3 6.35 -2.15 12.95
N ARG A 4 6.18 -3.29 12.28
CA ARG A 4 6.10 -3.39 10.82
C ARG A 4 4.78 -4.00 10.42
N LEU A 5 4.07 -3.36 9.50
CA LEU A 5 2.90 -3.94 8.86
C LEU A 5 3.37 -4.75 7.65
N VAL A 6 2.95 -6.01 7.58
CA VAL A 6 3.25 -6.91 6.46
C VAL A 6 1.93 -7.36 5.85
N VAL A 7 1.79 -7.16 4.53
CA VAL A 7 0.68 -7.70 3.76
C VAL A 7 1.26 -8.69 2.74
N PRO A 8 1.21 -10.01 3.02
CA PRO A 8 1.96 -11.00 2.26
C PRO A 8 1.51 -11.18 0.81
N HIS A 9 0.28 -10.77 0.49
CA HIS A 9 -0.31 -10.93 -0.85
C HIS A 9 -0.19 -9.69 -1.73
N LEU A 10 0.32 -8.56 -1.21
CA LEU A 10 0.48 -7.32 -1.97
C LEU A 10 1.96 -7.00 -2.18
N TYR A 11 2.25 -6.15 -3.16
CA TYR A 11 3.59 -5.64 -3.38
C TYR A 11 4.15 -4.98 -2.12
N PHE A 12 5.47 -5.13 -1.96
CA PHE A 12 6.19 -4.75 -0.75
C PHE A 12 6.06 -3.27 -0.36
N TRP A 13 5.74 -2.39 -1.32
CA TRP A 13 5.49 -0.96 -1.08
C TRP A 13 4.20 -0.70 -0.28
N LYS A 14 3.28 -1.67 -0.20
CA LYS A 14 2.13 -1.66 0.72
C LYS A 14 2.46 -2.12 2.15
N SER A 15 3.67 -2.65 2.38
CA SER A 15 4.13 -3.03 3.72
C SER A 15 4.85 -1.87 4.41
N ALA A 16 4.14 -1.15 5.27
CA ALA A 16 4.67 0.01 5.98
C ALA A 16 5.72 -0.38 7.04
N LYS A 17 6.89 0.26 6.99
CA LYS A 17 7.91 0.18 8.03
C LYS A 17 7.68 1.27 9.07
N TRP A 18 7.92 0.95 10.35
CA TRP A 18 7.87 1.89 11.46
C TRP A 18 6.50 2.58 11.61
N VAL A 19 5.44 1.77 11.66
CA VAL A 19 4.07 2.27 11.82
C VAL A 19 3.94 2.94 13.19
N ARG A 20 3.62 4.25 13.19
CA ARG A 20 3.41 5.05 14.42
C ARG A 20 1.95 5.07 14.87
N GLY A 21 1.02 4.70 14.00
CA GLY A 21 -0.41 4.65 14.26
C GLY A 21 -1.18 4.20 13.02
N LEU A 22 -2.38 3.68 13.24
CA LEU A 22 -3.30 3.25 12.19
C LEU A 22 -4.53 4.16 12.25
N ARG A 23 -4.94 4.70 11.10
CA ARG A 23 -6.19 5.45 10.97
C ARG A 23 -7.14 4.64 10.09
N LEU A 24 -8.29 4.31 10.64
CA LEU A 24 -9.37 3.67 9.88
C LEU A 24 -10.13 4.76 9.13
N VAL A 25 -10.26 4.60 7.81
CA VAL A 25 -10.98 5.52 6.93
C VAL A 25 -12.06 4.75 6.19
N ASN A 26 -13.21 5.40 5.93
CA ASN A 26 -14.35 4.77 5.26
C ASN A 26 -14.20 4.66 3.74
N LYS A 27 -13.26 5.40 3.15
CA LYS A 27 -12.98 5.39 1.72
C LYS A 27 -11.49 5.31 1.53
N ASP A 28 -11.06 4.53 0.53
CA ASP A 28 -9.67 4.47 0.13
C ASP A 28 -9.21 5.87 -0.31
N ALA A 29 -8.12 6.35 0.30
CA ALA A 29 -7.53 7.64 0.02
C ALA A 29 -6.10 7.43 -0.48
N PRO A 30 -5.72 8.03 -1.62
CA PRO A 30 -4.41 7.79 -2.21
C PRO A 30 -3.30 8.27 -1.27
N GLY A 31 -2.40 7.35 -0.93
CA GLY A 31 -1.20 7.67 -0.17
C GLY A 31 -0.09 8.30 -1.03
N PHE A 32 1.10 8.42 -0.43
CA PHE A 32 2.30 8.95 -1.09
C PHE A 32 2.62 8.23 -2.40
N TRP A 33 2.66 6.90 -2.38
CA TRP A 33 2.97 6.09 -3.58
C TRP A 33 1.85 6.11 -4.61
N GLU A 34 0.59 6.16 -4.20
CA GLU A 34 -0.55 6.20 -5.13
C GLU A 34 -0.64 7.54 -5.86
N SER A 35 -0.22 8.62 -5.19
CA SER A 35 -0.05 9.94 -5.83
C SER A 35 1.08 9.96 -6.85
N LEU A 36 2.03 9.01 -6.77
CA LEU A 36 3.12 8.84 -7.73
C LEU A 36 2.76 7.86 -8.87
N GLY A 37 1.48 7.50 -9.02
CA GLY A 37 0.99 6.64 -10.10
C GLY A 37 1.01 5.15 -9.78
N TYR A 38 1.27 4.76 -8.53
CA TYR A 38 1.20 3.36 -8.14
C TYR A 38 -0.24 2.92 -7.83
N HIS A 39 -0.55 1.66 -8.10
CA HIS A 39 -1.90 1.12 -7.99
C HIS A 39 -2.42 0.98 -6.54
N ILE A 40 -3.63 1.47 -6.24
CA ILE A 40 -4.25 1.47 -4.89
C ILE A 40 -4.20 0.13 -4.14
N ARG A 41 -4.37 -0.98 -4.86
CA ARG A 41 -4.27 -2.34 -4.32
C ARG A 41 -2.85 -2.91 -4.36
N GLY A 42 -2.23 -3.02 -5.54
CA GLY A 42 -0.84 -3.49 -5.66
C GLY A 42 -0.71 -5.01 -5.64
N ASP A 43 -1.66 -5.74 -6.24
CA ASP A 43 -1.63 -7.20 -6.32
C ASP A 43 -0.59 -7.67 -7.37
N PRO A 44 0.43 -8.45 -6.98
CA PRO A 44 1.50 -8.89 -7.89
C PRO A 44 1.02 -9.92 -8.92
N TRP A 45 -0.02 -10.70 -8.58
CA TRP A 45 -0.61 -11.70 -9.47
C TRP A 45 -1.47 -11.11 -10.59
N LYS A 46 -1.89 -9.85 -10.42
CA LYS A 46 -2.68 -9.10 -11.39
C LYS A 46 -1.86 -8.01 -12.09
N GLU A 47 -0.54 -8.04 -11.93
CA GLU A 47 0.40 -7.07 -12.52
C GLU A 47 0.09 -5.60 -12.18
N GLN A 48 -0.66 -5.36 -11.10
CA GLN A 48 -1.15 -4.05 -10.66
C GLN A 48 -0.05 -3.20 -10.03
N ARG A 49 0.94 -2.81 -10.83
CA ARG A 49 2.08 -2.01 -10.38
C ARG A 49 1.76 -0.53 -10.43
N TYR A 50 1.16 -0.08 -11.53
CA TYR A 50 0.78 1.30 -11.77
C TYR A 50 -0.74 1.39 -12.00
N THR A 51 -1.30 2.58 -11.79
CA THR A 51 -2.75 2.81 -11.94
C THR A 51 -3.21 2.80 -13.41
N ASP A 52 -2.27 2.79 -14.34
CA ASP A 52 -2.48 2.89 -15.79
C ASP A 52 -2.51 1.52 -16.51
N ASP A 53 -2.38 0.41 -15.78
CA ASP A 53 -2.44 -0.97 -16.29
C ASP A 53 -3.79 -1.65 -15.99
#